data_AF-A0A8T2LAQ3-F1
#
_entry.id   AF-A0A8T2LAQ3-F1
#
_cell.length_a   1.000
_cell.length_b   1.000
_cell.length_c   1.000
_cell.angle_alpha   90.00
_cell.angle_beta   90.00
_cell.angle_gamma   90.00
#
_symmetry.space_group_name_H-M   'P 1'
#
loop_
_entity.id
_entity.type
_entity.pdbx_description
1 polymer ?
#
loop_
_entity_poly.entity_id
_entity_poly.type
_entity_poly.pdbx_seq_one_letter_code
_entity_poly.pdbx_strand_id
1 'polypeptide(L)'
;MDLEEAFLAAGEFGRYQKRMMSVLVLLQIYMACQSMLIVLVGAVPEYHTESVTEKGGGDLTQSVAFTEDFSSIVTEWYLVKQQAYKVSLAGSLFFAGVLIGNVLFGPLSDRIGRKPVFLTTLFFELLFAYGTALAPNYELFALSRLLVGMMNGGMALICFILSQEYVGKSYWALTGTLTNMTFAVGIALFAVLGYYIRQWRNLATAANCPGVLLFLFCITLPESPRWLFSRGRTNQAERVLQSFAVRNGKGRITLKLRRTPGSSGSEVPSPGLLVLATHSVLRCRTVVLMYVWYACSLVYYGLTMNASEDKGNRYLSVAMYGLVELPAYPLCIYFINKTWAGRRKSLASFLILAGLCCLISMFLPVQSGSWASGSSLALLGKLMVSAAFNIVYVYTSELYPTVIRNAGLGVCSMSCRVGGILAPFVPSMKVLHASMPFTVFCLIGVTAGALGLLLPETLNKPVAETLEELPSPGYQRMIETQVHLLEDDHLSKRKGSESE
;
A
#
# COMPACT_ATOMS: atom_id res chain seq x y z
N MET A 1 -37.51 -0.94 4.77
CA MET A 1 -36.45 0.06 4.57
C MET A 1 -35.31 -0.59 3.81
N ASP A 2 -34.62 0.21 3.01
CA ASP A 2 -33.38 -0.22 2.38
C ASP A 2 -32.22 -0.15 3.38
N LEU A 3 -31.11 -0.84 3.08
CA LEU A 3 -29.98 -0.94 3.99
C LEU A 3 -29.37 0.43 4.34
N GLU A 4 -29.31 1.35 3.37
CA GLU A 4 -28.78 2.70 3.60
C GLU A 4 -29.71 3.54 4.50
N GLU A 5 -31.04 3.42 4.31
CA GLU A 5 -32.00 4.05 5.22
C GLU A 5 -31.85 3.53 6.65
N ALA A 6 -31.56 2.24 6.81
CA ALA A 6 -31.30 1.65 8.12
C ALA A 6 -30.00 2.20 8.75
N PHE A 7 -28.96 2.47 7.96
CA PHE A 7 -27.75 3.14 8.44
C PHE A 7 -28.01 4.60 8.83
N LEU A 8 -28.77 5.35 8.03
CA LEU A 8 -29.22 6.71 8.36
C LEU A 8 -30.00 6.72 9.68
N ALA A 9 -30.95 5.80 9.83
CA ALA A 9 -31.73 5.61 11.04
C ALA A 9 -30.83 5.26 12.24
N ALA A 10 -29.88 4.33 12.11
CA ALA A 10 -28.92 3.96 13.16
C ALA A 10 -27.90 5.07 13.48
N GLY A 11 -27.73 6.04 12.59
CA GLY A 11 -26.89 7.22 12.77
C GLY A 11 -25.54 7.17 12.06
N GLU A 12 -25.51 6.72 10.79
CA GLU A 12 -24.43 6.61 9.76
C GLU A 12 -22.99 6.47 10.25
N PHE A 13 -22.54 7.37 11.11
CA PHE A 13 -21.24 7.40 11.79
C PHE A 13 -21.36 7.90 13.26
N GLY A 14 -22.15 7.22 14.07
CA GLY A 14 -22.41 7.56 15.47
C GLY A 14 -21.26 7.20 16.42
N ARG A 15 -21.39 7.51 17.72
CA ARG A 15 -20.33 7.32 18.73
C ARG A 15 -19.83 5.88 18.80
N TYR A 16 -20.73 4.89 18.69
CA TYR A 16 -20.33 3.49 18.74
C TYR A 16 -19.55 3.06 17.49
N GLN A 17 -20.01 3.50 16.30
CA GLN A 17 -19.31 3.25 15.03
C GLN A 17 -17.93 3.92 15.00
N LYS A 18 -17.82 5.16 15.51
CA LYS A 18 -16.54 5.84 15.70
C LYS A 18 -15.59 5.02 16.58
N ARG A 19 -16.07 4.46 17.69
CA ARG A 19 -15.24 3.65 18.60
C ARG A 19 -14.73 2.37 17.94
N MET A 20 -15.59 1.67 17.19
CA MET A 20 -15.18 0.49 16.41
C MET A 20 -14.17 0.85 15.32
N MET A 21 -14.43 1.96 14.61
CA MET A 21 -13.52 2.48 13.60
C MET A 21 -12.17 2.82 14.21
N SER A 22 -12.11 3.47 15.38
CA SER A 22 -10.86 3.76 16.08
C SER A 22 -10.06 2.51 16.38
N VAL A 23 -10.69 1.40 16.79
CA VAL A 23 -9.99 0.13 17.02
C VAL A 23 -9.39 -0.42 15.72
N LEU A 24 -10.16 -0.44 14.63
CA LEU A 24 -9.68 -0.90 13.31
C LEU A 24 -8.56 -0.01 12.75
N VAL A 25 -8.66 1.30 12.98
CA VAL A 25 -7.65 2.29 12.57
C VAL A 25 -6.38 2.13 13.37
N LEU A 26 -6.45 1.98 14.69
CA LEU A 26 -5.27 1.73 15.53
C LEU A 26 -4.55 0.43 15.15
N LEU A 27 -5.27 -0.57 14.64
CA LEU A 27 -4.66 -1.79 14.10
C LEU A 27 -3.77 -1.54 12.88
N GLN A 28 -3.98 -0.45 12.13
CA GLN A 28 -3.08 -0.06 11.04
C GLN A 28 -1.68 0.30 11.54
N ILE A 29 -1.54 0.79 12.78
CA ILE A 29 -0.24 1.03 13.40
C ILE A 29 0.51 -0.29 13.57
N TYR A 30 -0.16 -1.30 14.13
CA TYR A 30 0.41 -2.64 14.30
C TYR A 30 0.81 -3.26 12.95
N MET A 31 -0.07 -3.15 11.94
CA MET A 31 0.22 -3.64 10.58
C MET A 31 1.43 -2.95 9.95
N ALA A 32 1.58 -1.64 10.15
CA ALA A 32 2.74 -0.89 9.68
C ALA A 32 4.03 -1.39 10.36
N CYS A 33 4.01 -1.62 11.68
CA CYS A 33 5.15 -2.19 12.40
C CYS A 33 5.56 -3.56 11.84
N GLN A 34 4.61 -4.47 11.58
CA GLN A 34 4.91 -5.80 11.02
C GLN A 34 5.45 -5.73 9.59
N SER A 35 4.91 -4.81 8.78
CA SER A 35 5.33 -4.61 7.39
C SER A 35 6.74 -4.05 7.31
N MET A 36 7.06 -3.07 8.15
CA MET A 36 8.35 -2.36 8.15
C MET A 36 9.39 -2.95 9.11
N LEU A 37 9.06 -4.04 9.82
CA LEU A 37 9.98 -4.67 10.78
C LEU A 37 11.38 -4.92 10.21
N ILE A 38 11.44 -5.43 8.98
CA ILE A 38 12.70 -5.77 8.29
C ILE A 38 13.59 -4.54 8.03
N VAL A 39 13.02 -3.34 7.95
CA VAL A 39 13.77 -2.10 7.69
C VAL A 39 14.76 -1.81 8.82
N LEU A 40 14.36 -2.03 10.06
CA LEU A 40 15.23 -1.82 11.23
C LEU A 40 15.93 -3.11 11.66
N VAL A 41 15.22 -4.24 11.67
CA VAL A 41 15.77 -5.53 12.09
C VAL A 41 16.82 -6.05 11.12
N GLY A 42 16.69 -5.74 9.83
CA GLY A 42 17.61 -6.10 8.76
C GLY A 42 18.66 -5.04 8.43
N ALA A 43 18.76 -3.96 9.21
CA ALA A 43 19.77 -2.92 8.96
C ALA A 43 21.19 -3.49 9.08
N VAL A 44 22.05 -3.12 8.13
CA VAL A 44 23.45 -3.56 8.07
C VAL A 44 24.31 -2.57 8.85
N PRO A 45 24.97 -2.98 9.95
CA PRO A 45 25.97 -2.13 10.60
C PRO A 45 27.19 -1.96 9.71
N GLU A 46 27.91 -0.86 9.84
CA GLU A 46 29.27 -0.80 9.31
C GLU A 46 30.13 -1.90 9.92
N TYR A 47 30.88 -2.62 9.08
CA TYR A 47 31.71 -3.75 9.50
C TYR A 47 33.09 -3.68 8.85
N HIS A 48 34.10 -4.04 9.62
CA HIS A 48 35.45 -4.25 9.13
C HIS A 48 35.76 -5.75 9.13
N THR A 49 36.44 -6.18 8.08
CA THR A 49 36.87 -7.57 7.97
C THR A 49 38.33 -7.65 8.37
N GLU A 50 38.61 -8.27 9.51
CA GLU A 50 39.96 -8.52 9.97
C GLU A 50 40.39 -9.90 9.46
N SER A 51 41.49 -9.95 8.71
CA SER A 51 42.15 -11.20 8.34
C SER A 51 43.22 -11.50 9.38
N VAL A 52 42.94 -12.41 10.31
CA VAL A 52 43.96 -12.91 11.23
C VAL A 52 44.74 -14.00 10.50
N THR A 53 46.01 -13.73 10.21
CA THR A 53 46.94 -14.77 9.76
C THR A 53 47.45 -15.50 11.00
N GLU A 54 47.09 -16.76 11.18
CA GLU A 54 47.71 -17.57 12.23
C GLU A 54 49.23 -17.61 11.98
N LYS A 55 50.02 -17.27 13.00
CA LYS A 55 51.47 -17.44 12.99
C LYS A 55 51.78 -18.94 13.03
N GLY A 56 51.73 -19.59 11.86
CA GLY A 56 51.97 -21.03 11.74
C GLY A 56 51.52 -21.70 10.44
N GLY A 57 51.13 -20.96 9.40
CA GLY A 57 50.78 -21.56 8.10
C GLY A 57 49.46 -22.32 8.05
N GLY A 58 48.58 -22.15 9.04
CA GLY A 58 47.20 -22.65 9.07
C GLY A 58 46.19 -21.58 8.65
N ASP A 59 45.03 -22.03 8.16
CA ASP A 59 43.96 -21.29 7.48
C ASP A 59 43.73 -19.81 7.88
N LEU A 60 43.45 -18.97 6.86
CA LEU A 60 42.97 -17.59 7.07
C LEU A 60 41.58 -17.60 7.72
N THR A 61 41.51 -17.47 9.04
CA THR A 61 40.26 -17.17 9.74
C THR A 61 39.92 -15.69 9.56
N GLN A 62 38.86 -15.42 8.80
CA GLN A 62 38.37 -14.08 8.55
C GLN A 62 37.32 -13.71 9.62
N SER A 63 37.66 -12.83 10.56
CA SER A 63 36.74 -12.33 11.59
C SER A 63 36.09 -11.02 11.13
N VAL A 64 34.78 -10.88 11.36
CA VAL A 64 34.03 -9.66 11.05
C VAL A 64 33.73 -8.94 12.36
N ALA A 65 34.23 -7.70 12.49
CA ALA A 65 33.94 -6.82 13.61
C ALA A 65 32.95 -5.74 13.16
N PHE A 66 31.85 -5.56 13.92
CA PHE A 66 30.84 -4.54 13.66
C PHE A 66 31.14 -3.29 14.49
N THR A 67 31.01 -2.12 13.88
CA THR A 67 31.42 -0.82 14.48
C THR A 67 30.32 -0.17 15.31
N GLU A 68 29.06 -0.59 15.16
CA GLU A 68 27.90 0.05 15.80
C GLU A 68 27.26 -0.78 16.94
N ASP A 69 26.85 -0.10 18.01
CA ASP A 69 26.23 -0.68 19.22
C ASP A 69 24.74 -1.05 19.08
N PHE A 70 24.35 -1.69 17.97
CA PHE A 70 22.98 -2.22 17.83
C PHE A 70 22.99 -3.66 17.32
N SER A 71 21.94 -4.41 17.68
CA SER A 71 21.81 -5.82 17.30
C SER A 71 20.76 -5.95 16.21
N SER A 72 21.14 -6.61 15.12
CA SER A 72 20.30 -6.93 13.96
C SER A 72 20.45 -8.41 13.56
N ILE A 73 19.57 -8.91 12.67
CA ILE A 73 19.72 -10.27 12.13
C ILE A 73 21.03 -10.46 11.38
N VAL A 74 21.62 -9.36 10.89
CA VAL A 74 22.93 -9.36 10.23
C VAL A 74 24.04 -9.61 11.23
N THR A 75 23.99 -8.95 12.39
CA THR A 75 25.00 -9.16 13.46
C THR A 75 24.91 -10.53 14.10
N GLU A 76 23.70 -11.07 14.26
CA GLU A 76 23.50 -12.33 14.99
C GLU A 76 23.82 -13.57 14.14
N TRP A 77 23.46 -13.55 12.85
CA TRP A 77 23.71 -14.68 11.94
C TRP A 77 24.78 -14.39 10.89
N TYR A 78 25.57 -13.33 11.08
CA TYR A 78 26.68 -12.93 10.18
C TYR A 78 26.27 -12.91 8.70
N LEU A 79 25.14 -12.27 8.39
CA LEU A 79 24.56 -12.23 7.04
C LEU A 79 25.29 -11.22 6.14
N VAL A 80 26.57 -11.47 5.87
CA VAL A 80 27.48 -10.57 5.16
C VAL A 80 27.98 -11.25 3.87
N LYS A 81 28.50 -10.45 2.92
CA LYS A 81 29.03 -10.93 1.62
C LYS A 81 28.03 -11.82 0.87
N GLN A 82 28.37 -13.09 0.64
CA GLN A 82 27.52 -14.05 -0.08
C GLN A 82 26.19 -14.34 0.63
N GLN A 83 26.06 -14.05 1.92
CA GLN A 83 24.83 -14.25 2.68
C GLN A 83 23.98 -12.97 2.80
N ALA A 84 24.41 -11.83 2.28
CA ALA A 84 23.70 -10.55 2.41
C ALA A 84 22.30 -10.56 1.75
N TYR A 85 22.12 -11.35 0.69
CA TYR A 85 20.82 -11.48 0.01
C TYR A 85 19.71 -12.03 0.93
N LYS A 86 20.07 -12.73 2.02
CA LYS A 86 19.14 -13.29 2.98
C LYS A 86 18.30 -12.23 3.70
N VAL A 87 18.84 -11.03 3.91
CA VAL A 87 18.07 -9.91 4.48
C VAL A 87 16.94 -9.51 3.53
N SER A 88 17.28 -9.31 2.25
CA SER A 88 16.33 -8.97 1.18
C SER A 88 15.29 -10.07 1.01
N LEU A 89 15.74 -11.33 1.00
CA LEU A 89 14.89 -12.51 0.87
C LEU A 89 13.84 -12.56 1.99
N ALA A 90 14.20 -12.26 3.24
CA ALA A 90 13.23 -12.23 4.34
C ALA A 90 12.16 -11.15 4.16
N GLY A 91 12.54 -9.97 3.64
CA GLY A 91 11.60 -8.93 3.24
C GLY A 91 10.68 -9.37 2.10
N SER A 92 11.26 -10.03 1.08
CA SER A 92 10.51 -10.53 -0.08
C SER A 92 9.55 -11.64 0.28
N LEU A 93 9.95 -12.54 1.17
CA LEU A 93 9.10 -13.60 1.72
C LEU A 93 7.89 -13.03 2.45
N PHE A 94 8.06 -11.95 3.23
CA PHE A 94 6.91 -11.26 3.84
C PHE A 94 5.93 -10.75 2.78
N PHE A 95 6.39 -10.02 1.76
CA PHE A 95 5.51 -9.51 0.70
C PHE A 95 4.90 -10.62 -0.18
N ALA A 96 5.62 -11.73 -0.37
CA ALA A 96 5.10 -12.92 -1.04
C ALA A 96 3.97 -13.55 -0.21
N GLY A 97 4.16 -13.61 1.11
CA GLY A 97 3.13 -13.96 2.07
C GLY A 97 1.91 -13.06 1.91
N VAL A 98 2.08 -11.73 1.90
CA VAL A 98 0.98 -10.76 1.74
C VAL A 98 0.16 -11.02 0.46
N LEU A 99 0.83 -11.34 -0.66
CA LEU A 99 0.14 -11.71 -1.90
C LEU A 99 -0.71 -12.98 -1.72
N ILE A 100 -0.12 -14.04 -1.17
CA ILE A 100 -0.82 -15.31 -0.91
C ILE A 100 -2.02 -15.07 0.03
N GLY A 101 -1.81 -14.29 1.09
CA GLY A 101 -2.83 -13.92 2.07
C GLY A 101 -4.03 -13.22 1.44
N ASN A 102 -3.79 -12.22 0.57
CA ASN A 102 -4.86 -11.51 -0.12
C ASN A 102 -5.71 -12.43 -0.99
N VAL A 103 -5.08 -13.36 -1.71
CA VAL A 103 -5.75 -14.30 -2.62
C VAL A 103 -6.55 -15.35 -1.84
N LEU A 104 -6.04 -15.84 -0.71
CA LEU A 104 -6.70 -16.87 0.08
C LEU A 104 -7.82 -16.30 0.98
N PHE A 105 -7.50 -15.27 1.77
CA PHE A 105 -8.40 -14.81 2.84
C PHE A 105 -9.50 -13.86 2.37
N GLY A 106 -9.33 -13.19 1.22
CA GLY A 106 -10.38 -12.36 0.62
C GLY A 106 -11.66 -13.15 0.37
N PRO A 107 -11.65 -14.13 -0.57
CA PRO A 107 -12.80 -14.99 -0.85
C PRO A 107 -13.25 -15.82 0.36
N LEU A 108 -12.32 -16.22 1.24
CA LEU A 108 -12.66 -16.94 2.46
C LEU A 108 -13.52 -16.07 3.40
N SER A 109 -13.20 -14.78 3.52
CA SER A 109 -13.98 -13.83 4.33
C SER A 109 -15.38 -13.57 3.74
N ASP A 110 -15.53 -13.61 2.41
CA ASP A 110 -16.84 -13.54 1.76
C ASP A 110 -17.70 -14.78 2.08
N ARG A 111 -17.07 -15.96 2.19
CA ARG A 111 -17.76 -17.23 2.43
C ARG A 111 -18.13 -17.45 3.90
N ILE A 112 -17.16 -17.30 4.80
CA ILE A 112 -17.32 -17.63 6.23
C ILE A 112 -17.89 -16.46 7.03
N GLY A 113 -17.48 -15.24 6.70
CA GLY A 113 -17.77 -14.01 7.46
C GLY A 113 -16.53 -13.15 7.61
N ARG A 114 -16.72 -11.83 7.76
CA ARG A 114 -15.60 -10.89 7.88
C ARG A 114 -14.91 -11.06 9.23
N LYS A 115 -15.69 -11.01 10.32
CA LYS A 115 -15.18 -11.10 11.70
C LYS A 115 -14.40 -12.40 11.99
N PRO A 116 -14.91 -13.61 11.73
CA PRO A 116 -14.21 -14.84 12.10
C PRO A 116 -12.88 -14.97 11.37
N VAL A 117 -12.85 -14.70 10.07
CA VAL A 117 -11.61 -14.77 9.29
C VAL A 117 -10.61 -13.73 9.78
N PHE A 118 -11.05 -12.48 9.98
CA PHE A 118 -10.22 -11.42 10.55
C PHE A 118 -9.60 -11.76 11.91
N LEU A 119 -10.39 -12.32 12.84
CA LEU A 119 -9.87 -12.71 14.16
C LEU A 119 -8.90 -13.89 14.07
N THR A 120 -9.17 -14.87 13.20
CA THR A 120 -8.24 -15.99 12.98
C THR A 120 -6.93 -15.54 12.37
N THR A 121 -6.95 -14.65 11.36
CA THR A 121 -5.73 -14.12 10.76
C THR A 121 -4.94 -13.30 11.77
N LEU A 122 -5.59 -12.43 12.56
CA LEU A 122 -4.90 -11.63 13.59
C LEU A 122 -4.28 -12.52 14.69
N PHE A 123 -4.98 -13.57 15.12
CA PHE A 123 -4.46 -14.51 16.11
C PHE A 123 -3.19 -15.23 15.61
N PHE A 124 -3.25 -15.80 14.41
CA PHE A 124 -2.10 -16.49 13.83
C PHE A 124 -0.97 -15.52 13.47
N GLU A 125 -1.28 -14.29 13.06
CA GLU A 125 -0.28 -13.25 12.83
C GLU A 125 0.52 -12.99 14.10
N LEU A 126 -0.15 -12.80 15.24
CA LEU A 126 0.51 -12.59 16.53
C LEU A 126 1.37 -13.79 16.91
N LEU A 127 0.85 -15.02 16.76
CA LEU A 127 1.59 -16.25 17.05
C LEU A 127 2.89 -16.32 16.24
N PHE A 128 2.83 -16.12 14.93
CA PHE A 128 4.01 -16.15 14.06
C PHE A 128 4.91 -14.92 14.23
N ALA A 129 4.38 -13.77 14.65
CA ALA A 129 5.17 -12.58 14.94
C ALA A 129 6.00 -12.76 16.21
N TYR A 130 5.47 -13.39 17.26
CA TYR A 130 6.28 -13.81 18.41
C TYR A 130 7.28 -14.92 18.04
N GLY A 131 6.90 -15.84 17.15
CA GLY A 131 7.83 -16.80 16.55
C GLY A 131 9.01 -16.13 15.83
N THR A 132 8.78 -14.98 15.18
CA THR A 132 9.82 -14.18 14.53
C THR A 132 10.79 -13.58 15.54
N ALA A 133 10.28 -13.04 16.66
CA ALA A 133 11.13 -12.46 17.71
C ALA A 133 11.99 -13.50 18.44
N LEU A 134 11.47 -14.72 18.58
CA LEU A 134 12.11 -15.84 19.28
C LEU A 134 12.88 -16.80 18.36
N ALA A 135 12.95 -16.54 17.05
CA ALA A 135 13.56 -17.43 16.09
C ALA A 135 15.05 -17.69 16.42
N PRO A 136 15.52 -18.93 16.58
CA PRO A 136 16.91 -19.23 16.96
C PRO A 136 17.85 -19.21 15.74
N ASN A 137 17.31 -19.40 14.54
CA ASN A 137 18.07 -19.43 13.30
C ASN A 137 17.32 -18.66 12.19
N TYR A 138 18.06 -18.34 11.13
CA TYR A 138 17.55 -17.58 9.99
C TYR A 138 16.39 -18.26 9.28
N GLU A 139 16.43 -19.59 9.11
CA GLU A 139 15.39 -20.31 8.35
C GLU A 139 14.02 -20.23 9.04
N LEU A 140 13.99 -20.38 10.37
CA LEU A 140 12.75 -20.20 11.13
C LEU A 140 12.26 -18.76 11.07
N PHE A 141 13.17 -17.78 11.11
CA PHE A 141 12.84 -16.37 10.94
C PHE A 141 12.25 -16.07 9.55
N ALA A 142 12.86 -16.61 8.49
CA ALA A 142 12.39 -16.43 7.13
C ALA A 142 11.01 -17.05 6.92
N LEU A 143 10.80 -18.28 7.42
CA LEU A 143 9.50 -18.94 7.40
C LEU A 143 8.45 -18.19 8.21
N SER A 144 8.78 -17.73 9.41
CA SER A 144 7.84 -16.95 10.23
C SER A 144 7.48 -15.63 9.54
N ARG A 145 8.42 -14.96 8.86
CA ARG A 145 8.13 -13.75 8.06
C ARG A 145 7.17 -14.01 6.91
N LEU A 146 7.32 -15.13 6.20
CA LEU A 146 6.36 -15.55 5.17
C LEU A 146 4.95 -15.75 5.76
N LEU A 147 4.84 -16.45 6.89
CA LEU A 147 3.56 -16.72 7.55
C LEU A 147 2.92 -15.46 8.13
N VAL A 148 3.70 -14.58 8.77
CA VAL A 148 3.24 -13.26 9.23
C VAL A 148 2.73 -12.45 8.04
N GLY A 149 3.46 -12.42 6.92
CA GLY A 149 3.01 -11.75 5.70
C GLY A 149 1.68 -12.28 5.18
N MET A 150 1.51 -13.61 5.18
CA MET A 150 0.26 -14.26 4.77
C MET A 150 -0.93 -13.85 5.63
N MET A 151 -0.76 -13.84 6.95
CA MET A 151 -1.82 -13.40 7.85
C MET A 151 -2.09 -11.89 7.72
N ASN A 152 -1.02 -11.09 7.62
CA ASN A 152 -1.08 -9.64 7.53
C ASN A 152 -1.82 -9.17 6.26
N GLY A 153 -1.57 -9.78 5.11
CA GLY A 153 -2.29 -9.46 3.87
C GLY A 153 -3.79 -9.69 3.99
N GLY A 154 -4.19 -10.90 4.42
CA GLY A 154 -5.60 -11.23 4.64
C GLY A 154 -6.27 -10.31 5.67
N MET A 155 -5.60 -10.07 6.79
CA MET A 155 -6.10 -9.20 7.84
C MET A 155 -6.26 -7.74 7.36
N ALA A 156 -5.28 -7.19 6.65
CA ALA A 156 -5.31 -5.82 6.14
C ALA A 156 -6.49 -5.60 5.18
N LEU A 157 -6.71 -6.55 4.27
CA LEU A 157 -7.83 -6.51 3.33
C LEU A 157 -9.18 -6.52 4.06
N ILE A 158 -9.36 -7.44 5.01
CA ILE A 158 -10.63 -7.58 5.73
C ILE A 158 -10.85 -6.39 6.68
N CYS A 159 -9.79 -5.87 7.31
CA CYS A 159 -9.84 -4.69 8.15
C CYS A 159 -10.33 -3.47 7.37
N PHE A 160 -9.82 -3.27 6.16
CA PHE A 160 -10.26 -2.19 5.27
C PHE A 160 -11.74 -2.34 4.91
N ILE A 161 -12.18 -3.53 4.53
CA ILE A 161 -13.58 -3.80 4.18
C ILE A 161 -14.51 -3.58 5.38
N LEU A 162 -14.17 -4.12 6.56
CA LEU A 162 -14.94 -3.95 7.80
C LEU A 162 -15.10 -2.47 8.16
N SER A 163 -14.04 -1.68 7.98
CA SER A 163 -14.06 -0.24 8.26
C SER A 163 -15.14 0.50 7.46
N GLN A 164 -15.37 0.10 6.20
CA GLN A 164 -16.38 0.66 5.31
C GLN A 164 -17.77 0.06 5.57
N GLU A 165 -17.83 -1.24 5.88
CA GLU A 165 -19.10 -1.93 6.11
C GLU A 165 -19.77 -1.56 7.44
N TYR A 166 -19.03 -0.98 8.41
CA TYR A 166 -19.60 -0.44 9.64
C TYR A 166 -20.23 0.95 9.52
N VAL A 167 -19.99 1.66 8.42
CA VAL A 167 -20.42 3.06 8.27
C VAL A 167 -21.33 3.24 7.05
N GLY A 168 -22.06 4.36 7.03
CA GLY A 168 -22.81 4.79 5.85
C GLY A 168 -21.88 5.11 4.68
N LYS A 169 -22.37 4.95 3.44
CA LYS A 169 -21.59 5.21 2.20
C LYS A 169 -20.95 6.60 2.16
N SER A 170 -21.62 7.60 2.73
CA SER A 170 -21.16 8.99 2.85
C SER A 170 -19.77 9.12 3.50
N TYR A 171 -19.37 8.15 4.34
CA TYR A 171 -18.12 8.20 5.10
C TYR A 171 -17.03 7.26 4.57
N TRP A 172 -17.27 6.50 3.49
CA TRP A 172 -16.31 5.50 2.98
C TRP A 172 -14.96 6.10 2.59
N ALA A 173 -14.97 7.26 1.93
CA ALA A 173 -13.75 7.96 1.54
C ALA A 173 -12.96 8.42 2.77
N LEU A 174 -13.66 8.96 3.78
CA LEU A 174 -13.04 9.39 5.05
C LEU A 174 -12.41 8.20 5.78
N THR A 175 -13.15 7.10 5.94
CA THR A 175 -12.67 5.91 6.65
C THR A 175 -11.47 5.28 5.95
N GLY A 176 -11.47 5.20 4.61
CA GLY A 176 -10.35 4.68 3.85
C GLY A 176 -9.11 5.59 3.89
N THR A 177 -9.31 6.90 3.87
CA THR A 177 -8.20 7.86 3.99
C THR A 177 -7.57 7.79 5.38
N LEU A 178 -8.39 7.72 6.42
CA LEU A 178 -7.94 7.63 7.81
C LEU A 178 -7.13 6.35 8.07
N THR A 179 -7.53 5.20 7.51
CA THR A 179 -6.75 3.97 7.63
C THR A 179 -5.36 4.10 7.02
N ASN A 180 -5.23 4.70 5.84
CA ASN A 180 -3.92 4.84 5.21
C ASN A 180 -3.03 5.89 5.90
N MET A 181 -3.60 7.01 6.33
CA MET A 181 -2.86 8.01 7.13
C MET A 181 -2.34 7.41 8.43
N THR A 182 -3.11 6.53 9.06
CA THR A 182 -2.69 5.88 10.31
C THR A 182 -1.61 4.83 10.08
N PHE A 183 -1.62 4.14 8.93
CA PHE A 183 -0.51 3.28 8.52
C PHE A 183 0.81 4.07 8.41
N ALA A 184 0.77 5.24 7.76
CA ALA A 184 1.93 6.14 7.65
C ALA A 184 2.47 6.61 9.02
N VAL A 185 1.56 6.99 9.93
CA VAL A 185 1.93 7.31 11.33
C VAL A 185 2.51 6.09 12.04
N GLY A 186 2.01 4.88 11.74
CA GLY A 186 2.53 3.63 12.28
C GLY A 186 3.99 3.37 11.92
N ILE A 187 4.40 3.68 10.68
CA ILE A 187 5.82 3.60 10.27
C ILE A 187 6.68 4.53 11.13
N ALA A 188 6.21 5.76 11.38
CA ALA A 188 6.93 6.72 12.21
C ALA A 188 7.02 6.29 13.68
N LEU A 189 5.94 5.76 14.24
CA LEU A 189 5.94 5.21 15.61
C LEU A 189 6.86 4.00 15.73
N PHE A 190 6.91 3.14 14.71
CA PHE A 190 7.85 2.01 14.67
C PHE A 190 9.31 2.50 14.70
N ALA A 191 9.62 3.57 13.97
CA ALA A 191 10.95 4.16 14.00
C ALA A 191 11.32 4.74 15.37
N VAL A 192 10.38 5.39 16.04
CA VAL A 192 10.56 5.87 17.43
C VAL A 192 10.80 4.68 18.39
N LEU A 193 10.06 3.58 18.23
CA LEU A 193 10.26 2.38 19.04
C LEU A 193 11.67 1.80 18.84
N GLY A 194 12.15 1.75 17.59
CA GLY A 194 13.51 1.33 17.28
C GLY A 194 14.61 2.22 17.85
N TYR A 195 14.36 3.53 17.95
CA TYR A 195 15.31 4.47 18.56
C TYR A 195 15.59 4.13 20.03
N TYR A 196 14.54 3.75 20.78
CA TYR A 196 14.65 3.37 22.19
C TYR A 196 15.09 1.91 22.40
N ILE A 197 14.69 0.99 21.51
CA ILE A 197 14.97 -0.44 21.64
C ILE A 197 15.91 -0.90 20.51
N ARG A 198 17.20 -0.97 20.82
CA ARG A 198 18.26 -1.30 19.85
C ARG A 198 18.47 -2.79 19.62
N GLN A 199 18.01 -3.65 20.52
CA GLN A 199 18.07 -5.10 20.34
C GLN A 199 16.89 -5.58 19.49
N TRP A 200 17.16 -6.15 18.32
CA TRP A 200 16.10 -6.51 17.35
C TRP A 200 15.05 -7.48 17.91
N ARG A 201 15.44 -8.44 18.77
CA ARG A 201 14.51 -9.39 19.40
C ARG A 201 13.53 -8.69 20.34
N ASN A 202 14.03 -7.75 21.14
CA ASN A 202 13.22 -6.93 22.04
C ASN A 202 12.35 -5.96 21.23
N LEU A 203 12.88 -5.39 20.15
CA LEU A 203 12.13 -4.51 19.25
C LEU A 203 10.97 -5.25 18.59
N ALA A 204 11.20 -6.46 18.06
CA ALA A 204 10.17 -7.30 17.49
C ALA A 204 9.11 -7.68 18.52
N THR A 205 9.53 -8.07 19.74
CA THR A 205 8.61 -8.38 20.84
C THR A 205 7.77 -7.17 21.24
N ALA A 206 8.40 -6.00 21.40
CA ALA A 206 7.71 -4.76 21.75
C ALA A 206 6.75 -4.29 20.66
N ALA A 207 7.10 -4.47 19.39
CA ALA A 207 6.23 -4.18 18.25
C ALA A 207 4.99 -5.09 18.21
N ASN A 208 5.08 -6.30 18.77
CA ASN A 208 3.96 -7.25 18.85
C ASN A 208 2.99 -6.95 20.00
N CYS A 209 3.46 -6.37 21.10
CA CYS A 209 2.64 -6.12 22.29
C CYS A 209 1.35 -5.30 22.03
N PRO A 210 1.37 -4.19 21.27
CA PRO A 210 0.15 -3.47 20.92
C PRO A 210 -0.88 -4.34 20.18
N GLY A 211 -0.41 -5.28 19.36
CA GLY A 211 -1.28 -6.18 18.60
C GLY A 211 -2.09 -7.12 19.51
N VAL A 212 -1.52 -7.58 20.63
CA VAL A 212 -2.25 -8.41 21.62
C VAL A 212 -3.38 -7.62 22.27
N LEU A 213 -3.12 -6.38 22.69
CA LEU A 213 -4.15 -5.52 23.27
C LEU A 213 -5.27 -5.23 22.25
N LEU A 214 -4.90 -4.94 21.01
CA LEU A 214 -5.86 -4.69 19.93
C LEU A 214 -6.66 -5.94 19.58
N PHE A 215 -6.07 -7.13 19.59
CA PHE A 215 -6.78 -8.40 19.41
C PHE A 215 -7.91 -8.56 20.44
N LEU A 216 -7.65 -8.28 21.72
CA LEU A 216 -8.67 -8.33 22.77
C LEU A 216 -9.83 -7.36 22.49
N PHE A 217 -9.53 -6.14 22.03
CA PHE A 217 -10.56 -5.19 21.61
C PHE A 217 -11.34 -5.66 20.38
N CYS A 218 -10.65 -6.28 19.41
CA CYS A 218 -11.25 -6.78 18.17
C CYS A 218 -12.27 -7.91 18.41
N ILE A 219 -12.14 -8.71 19.47
CA ILE A 219 -13.13 -9.74 19.83
C ILE A 219 -14.53 -9.13 20.05
N THR A 220 -14.58 -7.90 20.57
CA THR A 220 -15.84 -7.17 20.86
C THR A 220 -16.54 -6.61 19.62
N LEU A 221 -15.87 -6.61 18.46
CA LEU A 221 -16.44 -6.10 17.22
C LEU A 221 -17.59 -7.00 16.76
N PRO A 222 -18.69 -6.46 16.24
CA PRO A 222 -19.78 -7.24 15.66
C PRO A 222 -19.39 -7.81 14.29
N GLU A 223 -20.21 -8.68 13.73
CA GLU A 223 -20.07 -9.05 12.31
C GLU A 223 -20.60 -7.92 11.42
N SER A 224 -20.12 -7.86 10.18
CA SER A 224 -20.57 -6.87 9.21
C SER A 224 -22.09 -6.96 8.94
N PRO A 225 -22.86 -5.88 9.17
CA PRO A 225 -24.29 -5.87 8.87
C PRO A 225 -24.54 -5.96 7.35
N ARG A 226 -23.64 -5.42 6.51
CA ARG A 226 -23.75 -5.47 5.05
C ARG A 226 -23.54 -6.90 4.53
N TRP A 227 -22.53 -7.61 5.05
CA TRP A 227 -22.29 -9.01 4.72
C TRP A 227 -23.42 -9.94 5.22
N LEU A 228 -23.93 -9.70 6.43
CA LEU A 228 -25.07 -10.46 6.95
C LEU A 228 -26.31 -10.28 6.07
N PHE A 229 -26.56 -9.06 5.61
CA PHE A 229 -27.66 -8.77 4.70
C PHE A 229 -27.48 -9.45 3.33
N SER A 230 -26.29 -9.38 2.73
CA SER A 230 -26.02 -10.02 1.43
C SER A 230 -26.10 -11.55 1.47
N ARG A 231 -25.77 -12.19 2.59
CA ARG A 231 -25.95 -13.63 2.80
C ARG A 231 -27.37 -14.03 3.20
N GLY A 232 -28.33 -13.11 3.12
CA GLY A 232 -29.73 -13.35 3.47
C GLY A 232 -29.99 -13.51 4.97
N ARG A 233 -29.02 -13.30 5.85
CA ARG A 233 -29.17 -13.36 7.33
C ARG A 233 -29.75 -12.05 7.87
N THR A 234 -30.89 -11.63 7.32
CA THR A 234 -31.52 -10.33 7.56
C THR A 234 -31.80 -10.07 9.05
N ASN A 235 -32.32 -11.06 9.78
CA ASN A 235 -32.59 -10.94 11.22
C ASN A 235 -31.33 -10.64 12.04
N GLN A 236 -30.16 -11.17 11.64
CA GLN A 236 -28.89 -10.90 12.32
C GLN A 236 -28.38 -9.49 11.96
N ALA A 237 -28.51 -9.09 10.70
CA ALA A 237 -28.15 -7.73 10.26
C ALA A 237 -28.97 -6.66 11.00
N GLU A 238 -30.28 -6.88 11.15
CA GLU A 238 -31.18 -5.99 11.91
C GLU A 238 -30.77 -5.90 13.38
N ARG A 239 -30.42 -7.02 14.03
CA ARG A 239 -29.92 -7.00 15.43
C ARG A 239 -28.64 -6.19 15.57
N VAL A 240 -27.70 -6.31 14.63
CA VAL A 240 -26.45 -5.53 14.65
C VAL A 240 -26.75 -4.04 14.47
N LEU A 241 -27.54 -3.66 13.47
CA LEU A 241 -27.92 -2.26 13.24
C LEU A 241 -28.74 -1.68 14.41
N GLN A 242 -29.59 -2.49 15.03
CA GLN A 242 -30.32 -2.11 16.24
C GLN A 242 -29.37 -1.85 17.40
N SER A 243 -28.32 -2.67 17.55
CA SER A 243 -27.29 -2.45 18.56
C SER A 243 -26.54 -1.13 18.32
N PHE A 244 -26.35 -0.73 17.05
CA PHE A 244 -25.76 0.57 16.70
C PHE A 244 -26.69 1.71 17.12
N ALA A 245 -27.97 1.64 16.74
CA ALA A 245 -28.97 2.66 17.08
C ALA A 245 -29.08 2.88 18.61
N VAL A 246 -29.17 1.79 19.39
CA VAL A 246 -29.26 1.85 20.85
C VAL A 246 -28.01 2.47 21.45
N ARG A 247 -26.82 2.03 21.04
CA ARG A 247 -25.54 2.57 21.56
C ARG A 247 -25.23 3.99 21.09
N ASN A 248 -25.85 4.42 20.00
CA ASN A 248 -25.79 5.80 19.52
C ASN A 248 -26.83 6.72 20.20
N GLY A 249 -27.65 6.20 21.12
CA GLY A 249 -28.64 7.00 21.86
C GLY A 249 -29.96 7.24 21.11
N LYS A 250 -30.20 6.56 19.98
CA LYS A 250 -31.44 6.71 19.20
C LYS A 250 -32.58 5.77 19.64
N GLY A 251 -32.39 5.04 20.73
CA GLY A 251 -33.37 4.06 21.24
C GLY A 251 -33.51 2.82 20.37
N ARG A 252 -34.52 1.98 20.66
CA ARG A 252 -34.88 0.83 19.82
C ARG A 252 -35.73 1.30 18.64
N ILE A 253 -35.20 1.20 17.43
CA ILE A 253 -35.91 1.54 16.19
C ILE A 253 -36.52 0.26 15.59
N THR A 254 -37.69 0.32 14.96
CA THR A 254 -38.24 -0.84 14.24
C THR A 254 -37.54 -0.98 12.89
N LEU A 255 -36.38 -1.64 12.89
CA LEU A 255 -35.61 -1.92 11.67
C LEU A 255 -36.13 -3.19 10.99
N LYS A 256 -36.99 -3.06 9.98
CA LYS A 256 -37.36 -4.15 9.05
C LYS A 256 -36.76 -3.89 7.67
N LEU A 257 -35.68 -4.62 7.37
CA LEU A 257 -35.00 -4.54 6.09
C LEU A 257 -35.83 -5.24 5.01
N ARG A 258 -36.12 -4.53 3.92
CA ARG A 258 -36.83 -5.13 2.78
C ARG A 258 -35.83 -6.00 2.01
N ARG A 259 -36.10 -7.29 1.87
CA ARG A 259 -35.37 -8.11 0.90
C ARG A 259 -35.77 -7.64 -0.49
N THR A 260 -34.80 -7.19 -1.27
CA THR A 260 -34.99 -7.04 -2.71
C THR A 260 -35.04 -8.45 -3.32
N PRO A 261 -36.16 -8.86 -3.96
CA PRO A 261 -36.22 -10.12 -4.68
C PRO A 261 -35.22 -10.04 -5.85
N GLY A 262 -34.11 -10.76 -5.75
CA GLY A 262 -32.96 -10.68 -6.66
C GLY A 262 -31.58 -10.79 -5.98
N SER A 263 -31.52 -10.67 -4.65
CA SER A 263 -30.27 -10.83 -3.86
C SER A 263 -29.90 -12.27 -3.53
N SER A 264 -30.67 -13.26 -4.02
CA SER A 264 -30.36 -14.68 -3.91
C SER A 264 -29.35 -15.08 -4.98
N GLY A 265 -28.06 -14.91 -4.71
CA GLY A 265 -27.00 -15.74 -5.30
C GLY A 265 -26.88 -15.80 -6.84
N SER A 266 -27.51 -14.91 -7.59
CA SER A 266 -27.15 -14.72 -8.99
C SER A 266 -25.83 -13.97 -9.02
N GLU A 267 -24.72 -14.73 -9.05
CA GLU A 267 -23.50 -14.28 -9.71
C GLU A 267 -23.93 -13.74 -11.06
N VAL A 268 -24.10 -12.41 -11.17
CA VAL A 268 -24.02 -11.76 -12.48
C VAL A 268 -22.70 -12.27 -13.03
N PRO A 269 -22.68 -12.95 -14.20
CA PRO A 269 -21.45 -13.48 -14.74
C PRO A 269 -20.55 -12.27 -14.93
N SER A 270 -19.60 -12.07 -14.01
CA SER A 270 -18.57 -11.06 -14.22
C SER A 270 -17.93 -11.48 -15.53
N PRO A 271 -17.88 -10.62 -16.56
CA PRO A 271 -17.12 -10.92 -17.75
C PRO A 271 -15.74 -11.36 -17.27
N GLY A 272 -15.39 -12.62 -17.53
CA GLY A 272 -14.28 -13.27 -16.83
C GLY A 272 -12.98 -12.48 -17.00
N LEU A 273 -12.00 -12.72 -16.14
CA LEU A 273 -10.63 -12.16 -16.27
C LEU A 273 -10.08 -12.26 -17.71
N LEU A 274 -10.53 -13.25 -18.49
CA LEU A 274 -10.25 -13.39 -19.91
C LEU A 274 -10.61 -12.16 -20.75
N VAL A 275 -11.72 -11.47 -20.47
CA VAL A 275 -12.17 -10.29 -21.25
C VAL A 275 -11.13 -9.17 -21.23
N LEU A 276 -10.40 -9.02 -20.13
CA LEU A 276 -9.29 -8.06 -20.03
C LEU A 276 -8.15 -8.42 -20.98
N ALA A 277 -7.90 -9.71 -21.21
CA ALA A 277 -6.87 -10.21 -22.11
C ALA A 277 -7.33 -10.26 -23.58
N THR A 278 -8.63 -10.47 -23.83
CA THR A 278 -9.19 -10.62 -25.18
C THR A 278 -9.44 -9.28 -25.87
N HIS A 279 -9.93 -8.27 -25.14
CA HIS A 279 -10.25 -6.96 -25.74
C HIS A 279 -8.99 -6.11 -25.93
N SER A 280 -8.67 -5.76 -27.18
CA SER A 280 -7.38 -5.14 -27.57
C SER A 280 -7.06 -3.84 -26.81
N VAL A 281 -8.04 -2.95 -26.64
CA VAL A 281 -7.89 -1.68 -25.90
C VAL A 281 -7.68 -1.92 -24.41
N LEU A 282 -8.43 -2.84 -23.82
CA LEU A 282 -8.34 -3.14 -22.39
C LEU A 282 -7.05 -3.87 -22.07
N ARG A 283 -6.59 -4.76 -22.95
CA ARG A 283 -5.29 -5.43 -22.82
C ARG A 283 -4.15 -4.41 -22.75
N CYS A 284 -4.12 -3.44 -23.68
CA CYS A 284 -3.09 -2.40 -23.68
C CYS A 284 -3.14 -1.56 -22.39
N ARG A 285 -4.33 -1.08 -22.00
CA ARG A 285 -4.52 -0.33 -20.75
C ARG A 285 -4.12 -1.13 -19.52
N THR A 286 -4.49 -2.41 -19.47
CA THR A 286 -4.19 -3.32 -18.35
C THR A 286 -2.69 -3.55 -18.23
N VAL A 287 -1.98 -3.82 -19.32
CA VAL A 287 -0.53 -4.04 -19.29
C VAL A 287 0.21 -2.79 -18.81
N VAL A 288 -0.16 -1.61 -19.34
CA VAL A 288 0.44 -0.34 -18.91
C VAL A 288 0.15 -0.09 -17.42
N LEU A 289 -1.10 -0.24 -16.98
CA LEU A 289 -1.45 -0.08 -15.57
C LEU A 289 -0.73 -1.10 -14.68
N MET A 290 -0.64 -2.36 -15.09
CA MET A 290 0.10 -3.38 -14.33
C MET A 290 1.55 -2.95 -14.09
N TYR A 291 2.21 -2.40 -15.11
CA TYR A 291 3.56 -1.87 -14.99
C TYR A 291 3.64 -0.63 -14.08
N VAL A 292 2.70 0.30 -14.20
CA VAL A 292 2.64 1.48 -13.33
C VAL A 292 2.42 1.09 -11.86
N TRP A 293 1.49 0.18 -11.58
CA TRP A 293 1.25 -0.35 -10.23
C TRP A 293 2.47 -1.06 -9.65
N TYR A 294 3.14 -1.85 -10.49
CA TYR A 294 4.42 -2.48 -10.15
C TYR A 294 5.48 -1.42 -9.80
N ALA A 295 5.65 -0.41 -10.64
CA ALA A 295 6.61 0.67 -10.46
C ALA A 295 6.35 1.49 -9.19
N CYS A 296 5.11 1.91 -8.96
CA CYS A 296 4.69 2.61 -7.74
C CYS A 296 5.08 1.80 -6.50
N SER A 297 4.74 0.51 -6.48
CA SER A 297 5.03 -0.36 -5.33
C SER A 297 6.53 -0.58 -5.12
N LEU A 298 7.27 -0.88 -6.19
CA LEU A 298 8.71 -1.14 -6.12
C LEU A 298 9.47 0.10 -5.62
N VAL A 299 9.17 1.28 -6.18
CA VAL A 299 9.82 2.54 -5.78
C VAL A 299 9.36 2.95 -4.38
N TYR A 300 8.07 2.83 -4.04
CA TYR A 300 7.55 3.18 -2.72
C TYR A 300 8.19 2.36 -1.59
N TYR A 301 8.17 1.02 -1.70
CA TYR A 301 8.74 0.14 -0.67
C TYR A 301 10.27 0.16 -0.72
N GLY A 302 10.87 0.17 -1.92
CA GLY A 302 12.32 0.20 -2.08
C GLY A 302 12.94 1.45 -1.45
N LEU A 303 12.32 2.61 -1.61
CA LEU A 303 12.74 3.85 -0.96
C LEU A 303 12.61 3.79 0.57
N THR A 304 11.50 3.28 1.10
CA THR A 304 11.33 3.10 2.55
C THR A 304 12.34 2.13 3.14
N MET A 305 12.65 1.03 2.44
CA MET A 305 13.65 0.06 2.89
C MET A 305 15.07 0.60 2.78
N ASN A 306 15.34 1.50 1.84
CA ASN A 306 16.63 2.18 1.75
C ASN A 306 16.82 3.23 2.85
N ALA A 307 15.76 3.68 3.53
CA ALA A 307 15.82 4.76 4.51
C ALA A 307 16.61 4.40 5.78
N SER A 308 16.74 3.11 6.12
CA SER A 308 17.55 2.66 7.27
C SER A 308 19.06 2.75 7.03
N GLU A 309 19.48 2.83 5.76
CA GLU A 309 20.86 2.84 5.30
C GLU A 309 21.39 4.27 5.04
N ASP A 310 20.56 5.29 5.30
CA ASP A 310 20.96 6.69 5.16
C ASP A 310 21.98 7.05 6.24
N LYS A 311 23.09 7.71 5.87
CA LYS A 311 24.24 8.03 6.75
C LYS A 311 23.92 8.99 7.92
N GLY A 312 22.68 9.42 8.05
CA GLY A 312 22.20 10.22 9.19
C GLY A 312 21.67 9.34 10.33
N ASN A 313 20.68 9.83 11.08
CA ASN A 313 19.98 9.01 12.05
C ASN A 313 18.94 8.14 11.33
N ARG A 314 19.21 6.84 11.18
CA ARG A 314 18.33 5.87 10.51
C ARG A 314 16.89 5.89 11.02
N TYR A 315 16.69 6.08 12.33
CA TYR A 315 15.36 6.12 12.92
C TYR A 315 14.62 7.40 12.51
N LEU A 316 15.32 8.53 12.47
CA LEU A 316 14.76 9.78 11.97
C LEU A 316 14.41 9.67 10.49
N SER A 317 15.28 9.06 9.68
CA SER A 317 15.03 8.82 8.26
C SER A 317 13.79 7.96 8.04
N VAL A 318 13.69 6.79 8.70
CA VAL A 318 12.49 5.93 8.58
C VAL A 318 11.22 6.66 9.04
N ALA A 319 11.30 7.47 10.11
CA ALA A 319 10.17 8.26 10.57
C ALA A 319 9.74 9.31 9.54
N MET A 320 10.68 10.04 8.95
CA MET A 320 10.41 11.03 7.90
C MET A 320 9.79 10.37 6.66
N TYR A 321 10.31 9.22 6.22
CA TYR A 321 9.77 8.49 5.07
C TYR A 321 8.33 8.01 5.28
N GLY A 322 7.93 7.71 6.52
CA GLY A 322 6.52 7.44 6.87
C GLY A 322 5.68 8.72 6.89
N LEU A 323 6.14 9.77 7.58
CA LEU A 323 5.38 11.02 7.71
C LEU A 323 5.18 11.77 6.40
N VAL A 324 6.09 11.62 5.44
CA VAL A 324 6.01 12.27 4.12
C VAL A 324 4.79 11.82 3.29
N GLU A 325 4.16 10.71 3.69
CA GLU A 325 2.93 10.21 3.05
C GLU A 325 1.71 11.04 3.43
N LEU A 326 1.69 11.65 4.62
CA LEU A 326 0.58 12.48 5.08
C LEU A 326 0.29 13.69 4.16
N PRO A 327 1.28 14.53 3.81
CA PRO A 327 1.08 15.62 2.85
C PRO A 327 0.89 15.14 1.41
N ALA A 328 1.26 13.90 1.06
CA ALA A 328 1.05 13.36 -0.28
C ALA A 328 -0.46 13.20 -0.63
N TYR A 329 -1.32 12.94 0.36
CA TYR A 329 -2.77 12.83 0.18
C TYR A 329 -3.43 14.14 -0.32
N PRO A 330 -3.35 15.27 0.41
CA PRO A 330 -3.94 16.52 -0.05
C PRO A 330 -3.28 17.01 -1.34
N LEU A 331 -1.97 16.77 -1.52
CA LEU A 331 -1.28 17.09 -2.76
C LEU A 331 -1.89 16.34 -3.96
N CYS A 332 -2.05 15.02 -3.85
CA CYS A 332 -2.70 14.19 -4.86
C CYS A 332 -4.10 14.70 -5.20
N ILE A 333 -4.94 14.95 -4.18
CA ILE A 333 -6.32 15.44 -4.38
C ILE A 333 -6.34 16.79 -5.09
N TYR A 334 -5.43 17.70 -4.72
CA TYR A 334 -5.33 19.02 -5.34
C TYR A 334 -5.00 18.94 -6.84
N PHE A 335 -4.02 18.12 -7.22
CA PHE A 335 -3.58 18.00 -8.61
C PHE A 335 -4.57 17.21 -9.49
N ILE A 336 -5.15 16.12 -8.99
CA ILE A 336 -6.14 15.32 -9.75
C ILE A 336 -7.35 16.16 -10.18
N ASN A 337 -7.83 17.06 -9.31
CA ASN A 337 -9.04 17.85 -9.54
C ASN A 337 -8.83 19.07 -10.43
N LYS A 338 -7.58 19.39 -10.79
CA LYS A 338 -7.26 20.60 -11.53
C LYS A 338 -7.21 20.31 -13.03
N THR A 339 -7.87 21.14 -13.82
CA THR A 339 -8.09 20.94 -15.27
C THR A 339 -6.81 20.90 -16.11
N TRP A 340 -5.74 21.55 -15.69
CA TRP A 340 -4.46 21.56 -16.40
C TRP A 340 -3.63 20.27 -16.20
N ALA A 341 -3.81 19.58 -15.07
CA ALA A 341 -3.00 18.43 -14.69
C ALA A 341 -3.75 17.09 -14.85
N GLY A 342 -5.06 17.06 -14.55
CA GLY A 342 -5.90 15.86 -14.69
C GLY A 342 -5.36 14.63 -13.95
N ARG A 343 -5.81 13.43 -14.31
CA ARG A 343 -5.27 12.17 -13.76
C ARG A 343 -4.04 11.72 -14.53
N ARG A 344 -4.07 11.85 -15.87
CA ARG A 344 -3.01 11.36 -16.78
C ARG A 344 -1.69 12.08 -16.54
N LYS A 345 -1.70 13.43 -16.62
CA LYS A 345 -0.45 14.21 -16.50
C LYS A 345 0.05 14.24 -15.07
N SER A 346 -0.83 14.31 -14.07
CA SER A 346 -0.44 14.23 -12.64
C SER A 346 0.25 12.92 -12.29
N LEU A 347 -0.27 11.78 -12.75
CA LEU A 347 0.36 10.49 -12.53
C LEU A 347 1.76 10.43 -13.18
N ALA A 348 1.85 10.83 -14.45
CA ALA A 348 3.10 10.80 -15.19
C ALA A 348 4.16 11.75 -14.60
N SER A 349 3.76 12.99 -14.25
CA SER A 349 4.67 13.99 -13.70
C SER A 349 5.21 13.58 -12.35
N PHE A 350 4.37 13.03 -11.46
CA PHE A 350 4.83 12.58 -10.14
C PHE A 350 5.76 11.36 -10.24
N LEU A 351 5.52 10.42 -11.15
CA LEU A 351 6.42 9.27 -11.33
C LEU A 351 7.78 9.66 -11.94
N ILE A 352 7.78 10.53 -12.95
CA ILE A 352 9.01 11.05 -13.56
C ILE A 352 9.77 11.87 -12.52
N LEU A 353 9.10 12.78 -11.81
CA LEU A 353 9.73 13.61 -10.79
C LEU A 353 10.28 12.77 -9.64
N ALA A 354 9.57 11.72 -9.21
CA ALA A 354 10.05 10.79 -8.19
C ALA A 354 11.37 10.12 -8.63
N GLY A 355 11.41 9.60 -9.86
CA GLY A 355 12.59 8.98 -10.43
C GLY A 355 13.78 9.93 -10.55
N LEU A 356 13.56 11.13 -11.08
CA LEU A 356 14.59 12.17 -11.23
C LEU A 356 15.13 12.64 -9.87
N CYS A 357 14.25 12.84 -8.88
CA CYS A 357 14.67 13.19 -7.52
C CYS A 357 15.59 12.12 -6.92
N CYS A 358 15.27 10.83 -7.12
CA CYS A 358 16.11 9.73 -6.67
C CYS A 358 17.48 9.71 -7.37
N LEU A 359 17.53 10.02 -8.66
CA LEU A 359 18.80 10.07 -9.39
C LEU A 359 19.67 11.24 -8.94
N ILE A 360 19.07 12.43 -8.82
CA ILE A 360 19.79 13.64 -8.42
C ILE A 360 20.27 13.52 -6.96
N SER A 361 19.52 12.84 -6.08
CA SER A 361 19.94 12.64 -4.68
C SER A 361 21.26 11.90 -4.53
N MET A 362 21.67 11.15 -5.56
CA MET A 362 22.96 10.45 -5.59
C MET A 362 24.15 11.40 -5.77
N PHE A 363 23.98 12.48 -6.55
CA PHE A 363 25.08 13.40 -6.90
C PHE A 363 25.31 14.48 -5.84
N LEU A 364 24.37 14.64 -4.90
CA LEU A 364 24.45 15.65 -3.86
C LEU A 364 25.08 15.07 -2.59
N PRO A 365 26.03 15.79 -1.97
CA PRO A 365 26.59 15.37 -0.69
C PRO A 365 25.50 15.36 0.40
N VAL A 366 25.59 14.39 1.30
CA VAL A 366 24.76 14.29 2.52
C VAL A 366 25.29 15.32 3.52
N GLN A 367 25.12 16.61 3.25
CA GLN A 367 25.50 17.68 4.16
C GLN A 367 24.31 18.06 5.06
N SER A 368 24.46 17.74 6.34
CA SER A 368 23.47 17.90 7.41
C SER A 368 23.14 19.38 7.65
N GLY A 369 22.18 19.94 6.90
CA GLY A 369 21.64 21.28 7.23
C GLY A 369 21.17 22.13 6.05
N SER A 370 21.49 21.77 4.81
CA SER A 370 20.95 22.48 3.64
C SER A 370 19.64 21.84 3.17
N TRP A 371 18.65 22.67 2.84
CA TRP A 371 17.37 22.25 2.22
C TRP A 371 17.57 21.51 0.89
N ALA A 372 18.75 21.66 0.28
CA ALA A 372 19.18 20.97 -0.94
C ALA A 372 20.03 19.71 -0.67
N SER A 373 19.85 19.04 0.48
CA SER A 373 20.56 17.77 0.78
C SER A 373 20.02 16.59 -0.03
N GLY A 374 20.86 15.57 -0.27
CA GLY A 374 20.45 14.32 -0.92
C GLY A 374 19.26 13.63 -0.24
N SER A 375 19.22 13.61 1.09
CA SER A 375 18.10 13.03 1.86
C SER A 375 16.80 13.81 1.71
N SER A 376 16.85 15.16 1.64
CA SER A 376 15.67 16.00 1.37
C SER A 376 15.07 15.70 -0.01
N LEU A 377 15.92 15.45 -1.01
CA LEU A 377 15.47 15.12 -2.35
C LEU A 377 14.94 13.69 -2.47
N ALA A 378 15.53 12.74 -1.74
CA ALA A 378 15.00 11.38 -1.65
C ALA A 378 13.63 11.33 -0.94
N LEU A 379 13.43 12.17 0.09
CA LEU A 379 12.13 12.39 0.73
C LEU A 379 11.12 13.02 -0.22
N LEU A 380 11.53 13.99 -1.05
CA LEU A 380 10.68 14.53 -2.12
C LEU A 380 10.29 13.43 -3.12
N GLY A 381 11.24 12.57 -3.50
CA GLY A 381 10.97 11.40 -4.34
C GLY A 381 9.94 10.45 -3.71
N LYS A 382 10.07 10.16 -2.41
CA LYS A 382 9.11 9.36 -1.64
C LYS A 382 7.72 10.02 -1.57
N LEU A 383 7.66 11.34 -1.42
CA LEU A 383 6.40 12.08 -1.43
C LEU A 383 5.70 12.00 -2.81
N MET A 384 6.46 12.18 -3.89
CA MET A 384 5.95 12.13 -5.26
C MET A 384 5.44 10.73 -5.62
N VAL A 385 6.19 9.66 -5.30
CA VAL A 385 5.70 8.29 -5.56
C VAL A 385 4.47 7.96 -4.71
N SER A 386 4.39 8.45 -3.47
CA SER A 386 3.22 8.24 -2.61
C SER A 386 1.98 8.95 -3.17
N ALA A 387 2.14 10.17 -3.70
CA ALA A 387 1.08 10.87 -4.41
C ALA A 387 0.66 10.11 -5.68
N ALA A 388 1.62 9.68 -6.51
CA ALA A 388 1.37 8.87 -7.71
C ALA A 388 0.63 7.57 -7.39
N PHE A 389 0.99 6.90 -6.29
CA PHE A 389 0.35 5.65 -5.90
C PHE A 389 -1.13 5.86 -5.55
N ASN A 390 -1.46 6.95 -4.86
CA ASN A 390 -2.86 7.34 -4.59
C ASN A 390 -3.63 7.68 -5.88
N ILE A 391 -3.02 8.41 -6.82
CA ILE A 391 -3.65 8.71 -8.13
C ILE A 391 -3.98 7.41 -8.86
N VAL A 392 -3.06 6.45 -8.85
CA VAL A 392 -3.21 5.17 -9.54
C VAL A 392 -4.45 4.39 -9.09
N TYR A 393 -4.79 4.39 -7.80
CA TYR A 393 -6.02 3.74 -7.31
C TYR A 393 -7.28 4.37 -7.93
N VAL A 394 -7.36 5.71 -7.92
CA VAL A 394 -8.49 6.46 -8.48
C VAL A 394 -8.56 6.26 -10.00
N TYR A 395 -7.44 6.47 -10.68
CA TYR A 395 -7.35 6.41 -12.13
C TYR A 395 -7.68 5.01 -12.68
N THR A 396 -7.23 3.97 -12.00
CA THR A 396 -7.57 2.58 -12.38
C THR A 396 -9.07 2.34 -12.26
N SER A 397 -9.72 2.85 -11.20
CA SER A 397 -11.17 2.70 -11.03
C SER A 397 -11.98 3.48 -12.09
N GLU A 398 -11.49 4.63 -12.54
CA GLU A 398 -12.13 5.45 -13.58
C GLU A 398 -11.92 4.85 -14.99
N LEU A 399 -10.80 4.15 -15.23
CA LEU A 399 -10.42 3.65 -16.57
C LEU A 399 -11.15 2.36 -16.97
N TYR A 400 -11.52 1.52 -16.01
CA TYR A 400 -12.26 0.28 -16.26
C TYR A 400 -13.78 0.49 -16.21
N PRO A 401 -14.53 -0.09 -17.15
CA PRO A 401 -15.98 -0.12 -17.09
C PRO A 401 -16.50 -0.78 -15.82
N THR A 402 -17.64 -0.31 -15.31
CA THR A 402 -18.21 -0.77 -14.04
C THR A 402 -18.34 -2.30 -13.95
N VAL A 403 -18.69 -2.97 -15.05
CA VAL A 403 -18.83 -4.43 -15.15
C VAL A 403 -17.55 -5.23 -14.91
N ILE A 404 -16.38 -4.68 -15.23
CA ILE A 404 -15.07 -5.36 -15.09
C ILE A 404 -14.09 -4.62 -14.17
N ARG A 405 -14.52 -3.51 -13.56
CA ARG A 405 -13.69 -2.63 -12.74
C ARG A 405 -12.99 -3.36 -11.60
N ASN A 406 -13.73 -4.18 -10.86
CA ASN A 406 -13.17 -4.90 -9.72
C ASN A 406 -12.14 -5.95 -10.17
N ALA A 407 -12.37 -6.61 -11.31
CA ALA A 407 -11.41 -7.54 -11.89
C ALA A 407 -10.13 -6.83 -12.37
N GLY A 408 -10.27 -5.69 -13.05
CA GLY A 408 -9.13 -4.87 -13.51
C GLY A 408 -8.28 -4.31 -12.38
N LEU A 409 -8.94 -3.76 -11.35
CA LEU A 409 -8.26 -3.34 -10.11
C LEU A 409 -7.55 -4.51 -9.43
N GLY A 410 -8.18 -5.70 -9.39
CA GLY A 410 -7.58 -6.91 -8.82
C GLY A 410 -6.29 -7.33 -9.53
N VAL A 411 -6.30 -7.39 -10.87
CA VAL A 411 -5.11 -7.74 -11.68
C VAL A 411 -3.99 -6.74 -11.48
N CYS A 412 -4.30 -5.44 -11.50
CA CYS A 412 -3.30 -4.38 -11.28
C CYS A 412 -2.77 -4.38 -9.83
N SER A 413 -3.61 -4.71 -8.86
CA SER A 413 -3.18 -4.84 -7.46
C SER A 413 -2.22 -6.02 -7.27
N MET A 414 -2.46 -7.16 -7.95
CA MET A 414 -1.54 -8.30 -7.93
C MET A 414 -0.16 -7.93 -8.49
N SER A 415 -0.08 -7.17 -9.60
CA SER A 415 1.22 -6.74 -10.14
C SER A 415 1.94 -5.76 -9.20
N CYS A 416 1.20 -4.91 -8.47
CA CYS A 416 1.78 -4.11 -7.39
C CYS A 416 2.42 -4.98 -6.30
N ARG A 417 1.78 -6.09 -5.89
CA ARG A 417 2.39 -7.00 -4.89
C ARG A 417 3.70 -7.61 -5.39
N VAL A 418 3.82 -7.92 -6.68
CA VAL A 418 5.10 -8.36 -7.28
C VAL A 418 6.17 -7.27 -7.13
N GLY A 419 5.82 -5.99 -7.32
CA GLY A 419 6.73 -4.87 -7.06
C GLY A 419 7.19 -4.80 -5.60
N GLY A 420 6.29 -5.07 -4.64
CA GLY A 420 6.64 -5.20 -3.22
C GLY A 420 7.57 -6.38 -2.91
N ILE A 421 7.38 -7.52 -3.59
CA ILE A 421 8.26 -8.70 -3.45
C ILE A 421 9.69 -8.39 -3.93
N LEU A 422 9.85 -7.63 -5.01
CA LEU A 422 11.16 -7.29 -5.56
C LEU A 422 11.82 -6.07 -4.89
N ALA A 423 11.03 -5.20 -4.24
CA ALA A 423 11.54 -3.99 -3.60
C ALA A 423 12.71 -4.20 -2.61
N PRO A 424 12.71 -5.21 -1.71
CA PRO A 424 13.83 -5.50 -0.81
C PRO A 424 15.17 -5.76 -1.49
N PHE A 425 15.17 -6.28 -2.72
CA PHE A 425 16.40 -6.54 -3.47
C PHE A 425 17.02 -5.28 -4.08
N VAL A 426 16.24 -4.20 -4.23
CA VAL A 426 16.72 -2.97 -4.87
C VAL A 426 17.79 -2.27 -4.04
N PRO A 427 17.61 -2.02 -2.73
CA PRO A 427 18.67 -1.49 -1.88
C PRO A 427 19.91 -2.40 -1.81
N SER A 428 19.74 -3.72 -1.91
CA SER A 428 20.84 -4.67 -1.84
C SER A 428 21.77 -4.64 -3.06
N MET A 429 21.33 -4.04 -4.18
CA MET A 429 22.20 -3.81 -5.35
C MET A 429 23.35 -2.82 -5.06
N LYS A 430 23.36 -2.14 -3.91
CA LYS A 430 24.52 -1.34 -3.46
C LYS A 430 25.83 -2.13 -3.38
N VAL A 431 25.75 -3.46 -3.19
CA VAL A 431 26.93 -4.34 -3.18
C VAL A 431 27.67 -4.31 -4.51
N LEU A 432 26.96 -4.08 -5.63
CA LEU A 432 27.56 -3.93 -6.95
C LEU A 432 28.12 -2.52 -7.14
N HIS A 433 27.30 -1.51 -6.88
CA HIS A 433 27.69 -0.10 -6.95
C HIS A 433 26.70 0.76 -6.17
N ALA A 434 27.19 1.77 -5.44
CA ALA A 434 26.38 2.62 -4.55
C ALA A 434 25.20 3.32 -5.26
N SER A 435 25.35 3.60 -6.57
CA SER A 435 24.33 4.26 -7.41
C SER A 435 23.17 3.38 -7.87
N MET A 436 23.37 2.06 -7.90
CA MET A 436 22.45 1.14 -8.60
C MET A 436 20.99 1.23 -8.13
N PRO A 437 20.67 1.28 -6.83
CA PRO A 437 19.28 1.38 -6.39
C PRO A 437 18.58 2.63 -6.93
N PHE A 438 19.25 3.77 -6.88
CA PHE A 438 18.71 5.06 -7.33
C PHE A 438 18.54 5.12 -8.85
N THR A 439 19.49 4.55 -9.60
CA THR A 439 19.36 4.42 -11.06
C THR A 439 18.18 3.53 -11.44
N VAL A 440 17.96 2.42 -10.72
CA VAL A 440 16.82 1.52 -10.94
C VAL A 440 15.50 2.23 -10.63
N PHE A 441 15.41 2.96 -9.51
CA PHE A 441 14.22 3.77 -9.21
C PHE A 441 13.96 4.84 -10.27
N CYS A 442 15.01 5.50 -10.77
CA CYS A 442 14.89 6.49 -11.83
C CYS A 442 14.37 5.89 -13.13
N LEU A 443 14.99 4.81 -13.61
CA LEU A 443 14.60 4.14 -14.86
C LEU A 443 13.14 3.69 -14.77
N ILE A 444 12.77 2.98 -13.71
CA ILE A 444 11.40 2.46 -13.51
C ILE A 444 10.39 3.60 -13.37
N GLY A 445 10.72 4.67 -12.63
CA GLY A 445 9.83 5.82 -12.45
C GLY A 445 9.59 6.58 -13.75
N VAL A 446 10.65 6.84 -14.52
CA VAL A 446 10.57 7.57 -15.79
C VAL A 446 9.83 6.74 -16.85
N THR A 447 10.15 5.46 -16.99
CA THR A 447 9.45 4.59 -17.96
C THR A 447 7.98 4.41 -17.58
N ALA A 448 7.65 4.27 -16.29
CA ALA A 448 6.26 4.14 -15.84
C ALA A 448 5.48 5.44 -16.07
N GLY A 449 6.08 6.60 -15.81
CA GLY A 449 5.46 7.89 -16.11
C GLY A 449 5.27 8.11 -17.62
N ALA A 450 6.27 7.77 -18.44
CA ALA A 450 6.20 7.87 -19.90
C ALA A 450 5.12 6.94 -20.49
N LEU A 451 5.05 5.68 -20.04
CA LEU A 451 3.98 4.76 -20.42
C LEU A 451 2.61 5.19 -19.88
N GLY A 452 2.56 5.80 -18.70
CA GLY A 452 1.36 6.38 -18.12
C GLY A 452 0.76 7.49 -18.99
N LEU A 453 1.58 8.23 -19.75
CA LEU A 453 1.10 9.20 -20.73
C LEU A 453 0.38 8.55 -21.91
N LEU A 454 0.51 7.24 -22.16
CA LEU A 454 -0.25 6.55 -23.22
C LEU A 454 -1.71 6.27 -22.80
N LEU A 455 -2.03 6.39 -21.51
CA LEU A 455 -3.37 6.18 -20.99
C LEU A 455 -4.26 7.42 -21.23
N PRO A 456 -5.57 7.24 -21.47
CA PRO A 456 -6.47 8.35 -21.77
C PRO A 456 -6.90 9.11 -20.51
N GLU A 457 -7.01 10.43 -20.62
CA GLU A 457 -7.49 11.28 -19.52
C GLU A 457 -8.96 10.98 -19.16
N THR A 458 -9.24 10.90 -17.86
CA THR A 458 -10.56 10.55 -17.28
C THR A 458 -11.25 11.74 -16.59
N LEU A 459 -10.53 12.84 -16.29
CA LEU A 459 -11.13 14.02 -15.66
C LEU A 459 -12.34 14.54 -16.47
N ASN A 460 -13.47 14.74 -15.77
CA ASN A 460 -14.74 15.25 -16.31
C ASN A 460 -15.35 14.43 -17.46
N LYS A 461 -14.95 13.16 -17.64
CA LYS A 461 -15.56 12.26 -18.61
C LYS A 461 -16.52 11.29 -17.91
N PRO A 462 -17.65 10.92 -18.56
CA PRO A 462 -18.51 9.89 -18.04
C PRO A 462 -17.74 8.58 -17.94
N VAL A 463 -17.94 7.87 -16.84
CA VAL A 463 -17.39 6.53 -16.62
C VAL A 463 -18.10 5.59 -17.58
N ALA A 464 -17.35 4.78 -18.32
CA ALA A 464 -17.93 3.75 -19.18
C ALA A 464 -18.70 2.73 -18.33
N GLU A 465 -19.94 2.46 -18.69
CA GLU A 465 -20.75 1.43 -18.02
C GLU A 465 -20.59 0.07 -18.70
N THR A 466 -20.47 0.08 -20.03
CA THR A 466 -20.35 -1.12 -20.86
C THR A 466 -19.02 -1.21 -21.62
N LEU A 467 -18.71 -2.38 -22.15
CA LEU A 467 -17.50 -2.60 -22.97
C LEU A 467 -17.58 -1.90 -24.33
N GLU A 468 -18.78 -1.68 -24.84
CA GLU A 468 -19.05 -1.08 -26.16
C GLU A 468 -18.80 0.43 -26.18
N GLU A 469 -18.86 1.08 -25.01
CA GLU A 469 -18.53 2.50 -24.81
C GLU A 469 -17.02 2.78 -24.84
N LEU A 470 -16.17 1.75 -24.87
CA LEU A 470 -14.73 1.95 -24.95
C LEU A 470 -14.36 2.38 -26.38
N PRO A 471 -13.83 3.60 -26.57
CA PRO A 471 -13.48 4.07 -27.90
C PRO A 471 -12.40 3.17 -28.52
N SER A 472 -12.58 2.84 -29.80
CA SER A 472 -11.58 2.12 -30.57
C SER A 472 -10.29 2.96 -30.69
N PRO A 473 -9.10 2.34 -30.81
CA PRO A 473 -7.82 3.07 -30.85
C PRO A 473 -7.77 4.15 -31.95
N GLY A 474 -8.46 3.94 -33.07
CA GLY A 474 -8.55 4.90 -34.17
C GLY A 474 -9.44 6.11 -33.85
N TYR A 475 -10.52 5.91 -33.09
CA TYR A 475 -11.46 6.97 -32.72
C TYR A 475 -10.87 7.95 -31.69
N GLN A 476 -10.04 7.46 -30.77
CA GLN A 476 -9.33 8.33 -29.81
C GLN A 476 -8.33 9.28 -30.47
N ARG A 477 -7.56 8.80 -31.48
CA ARG A 477 -6.68 9.67 -32.27
C ARG A 477 -7.47 10.71 -33.06
N MET A 478 -8.62 10.34 -33.63
CA MET A 478 -9.48 11.30 -34.33
C MET A 478 -10.03 12.39 -33.40
N ILE A 479 -10.46 12.04 -32.18
CA ILE A 479 -10.94 13.03 -31.21
C ILE A 479 -9.80 13.93 -30.73
N GLU A 480 -8.63 13.40 -30.37
CA GLU A 480 -7.50 14.24 -29.95
C GLU A 480 -7.05 15.19 -31.08
N THR A 481 -7.08 14.72 -32.33
CA THR A 481 -6.79 15.57 -33.51
C THR A 481 -7.87 16.64 -33.71
N GLN A 482 -9.15 16.31 -33.56
CA GLN A 482 -10.24 17.29 -33.68
C GLN A 482 -10.22 18.35 -32.58
N VAL A 483 -9.91 17.97 -31.34
CA VAL A 483 -9.82 18.92 -30.22
C VAL A 483 -8.63 19.87 -30.41
N HIS A 484 -7.47 19.38 -30.86
CA HIS A 484 -6.33 20.23 -31.19
C HIS A 484 -6.65 21.20 -32.34
N LEU A 485 -7.34 20.73 -33.38
CA LEU A 485 -7.77 21.60 -34.49
C LEU A 485 -8.74 22.70 -34.04
N LEU A 486 -9.63 22.41 -33.09
CA LEU A 486 -10.55 23.40 -32.53
C LEU A 486 -9.85 24.40 -31.61
N GLU A 487 -8.89 23.96 -30.79
CA GLU A 487 -8.07 24.86 -29.96
C GLU A 487 -7.20 25.79 -30.82
N ASP A 488 -6.62 25.28 -31.91
CA ASP A 488 -5.85 26.08 -32.87
C ASP A 488 -6.74 27.09 -33.63
N ASP A 489 -7.98 26.71 -33.99
CA ASP A 489 -8.93 27.62 -34.64
C ASP A 489 -9.47 28.71 -33.69
N HIS A 490 -9.55 28.42 -32.39
CA HIS A 490 -9.87 29.44 -31.38
C HIS A 490 -8.70 30.40 -31.11
N LEU A 491 -7.46 29.91 -31.15
CA LEU A 491 -6.25 30.73 -31.02
C LEU A 491 -6.00 31.61 -32.25
N SER A 492 -6.29 31.11 -33.46
CA SER A 492 -6.19 31.87 -34.70
C SER A 492 -7.20 33.03 -34.75
N LYS A 493 -8.46 32.78 -34.36
CA LYS A 493 -9.51 33.82 -34.27
C LYS A 493 -9.21 34.88 -33.22
N ARG A 494 -8.60 34.51 -32.09
CA ARG A 494 -8.16 35.47 -31.07
C ARG A 494 -7.02 36.37 -31.54
N LYS A 495 -6.05 35.83 -32.30
CA LYS A 495 -4.96 36.62 -32.86
C LYS A 495 -5.44 37.57 -33.97
N GLY A 496 -6.43 37.16 -34.77
CA GLY A 496 -7.03 38.03 -35.79
C GLY A 496 -7.77 39.23 -35.21
N SER A 497 -8.43 39.08 -34.05
CA SER A 497 -9.16 40.18 -33.40
C SER A 497 -8.28 41.16 -32.61
N GLU A 498 -7.02 40.84 -32.34
CA GLU A 498 -6.07 41.74 -31.69
C GLU A 498 -5.22 42.55 -32.70
N SER A 499 -5.36 42.27 -33.99
CA SER A 499 -4.65 42.93 -35.10
C SER A 499 -5.51 43.89 -35.93
N GLU A 500 -6.79 44.03 -35.59
CA GLU A 500 -7.70 45.11 -36.02
C GLU A 500 -7.88 46.11 -34.89
#